data_AF-A0A0L8MBF5-F1
#
_entry.id   AF-A0A0L8MBF5-F1
#
_cell.length_a   1.000
_cell.length_b   1.000
_cell.length_c   1.000
_cell.angle_alpha   90.00
_cell.angle_beta   90.00
_cell.angle_gamma   90.00
#
_symmetry.space_group_name_H-M   'P 1'
#
loop_
_entity.id
_entity.type
_entity.pdbx_description
1 polymer ?
#
loop_
_entity_poly.entity_id
_entity_poly.type
_entity_poly.pdbx_seq_one_letter_code
_entity_poly.pdbx_strand_id
1 'polypeptide(L)'
;MRPNRPVTAILCAATLALTAAACGPGDGEAGGDAKPTVAVSLPNTDGIKIPDQLKDKLKEHGIDLEKWKGGEWKNWKKEDWLREAGDYINPIIEDLWDPDRMRDAEQPQRPAVDPDAGKDQGVTDPTPAPVAAKQANPPYHQSVPESGKVFFDGPEGSMVCSATVVKDPAHPGKSNMVWTAGHCVHAGKSGGWYRNIAFVPSYNNAGKPAAQLKGAPREQVAPYGVWWSDWAQTSDQWIATGGPTGGAGAPYDFAVLHVTPEKGSGKSLEETVGSALPVEFNAQPVPKVAGITATGYPAAAPFDGQRAFQCTDKPGRLSLNATDPVMYRIGCTMTGGASGGGWVAAGADGKPALVSNTSIGPAKAGWLAGPRLGPEAKGIFDAVSRKFK
;
A
#
# COMPACT_ATOMS: atom_id res chain seq x y z
N MET A 1 -64.00 -17.30 -13.63
CA MET A 1 -63.71 -17.40 -12.18
C MET A 1 -62.81 -16.24 -11.78
N ARG A 2 -62.97 -15.78 -10.55
CA ARG A 2 -62.58 -14.46 -10.00
C ARG A 2 -61.07 -14.11 -10.09
N PRO A 3 -60.73 -12.82 -10.25
CA PRO A 3 -59.38 -12.26 -10.06
C PRO A 3 -59.21 -11.63 -8.65
N ASN A 4 -57.98 -11.44 -8.16
CA ASN A 4 -57.58 -10.48 -7.11
C ASN A 4 -56.04 -10.38 -7.12
N ARG A 5 -55.41 -9.33 -7.66
CA ARG A 5 -55.21 -7.93 -7.21
C ARG A 5 -53.95 -7.72 -6.33
N PRO A 6 -53.10 -6.73 -6.68
CA PRO A 6 -51.83 -6.41 -6.01
C PRO A 6 -52.01 -5.40 -4.87
N VAL A 7 -51.02 -5.33 -3.96
CA VAL A 7 -50.96 -4.34 -2.87
C VAL A 7 -49.97 -3.23 -3.22
N THR A 8 -50.49 -2.01 -3.26
CA THR A 8 -49.77 -0.73 -3.38
C THR A 8 -49.43 -0.21 -1.97
N ALA A 9 -48.20 0.24 -1.74
CA ALA A 9 -47.83 1.00 -0.54
C ALA A 9 -47.73 2.50 -0.88
N ILE A 10 -48.36 3.31 -0.03
CA ILE A 10 -48.60 4.75 -0.19
C ILE A 10 -47.46 5.57 0.45
N LEU A 11 -47.07 6.63 -0.25
CA LEU A 11 -46.22 7.76 0.17
C LEU A 11 -46.82 8.54 1.35
N CYS A 12 -45.99 8.94 2.31
CA CYS A 12 -46.23 10.14 3.11
C CYS A 12 -45.02 11.07 3.02
N ALA A 13 -45.23 12.24 2.41
CA ALA A 13 -44.31 13.37 2.40
C ALA A 13 -44.63 14.28 3.59
N ALA A 14 -43.60 14.83 4.22
CA ALA A 14 -43.73 15.94 5.15
C ALA A 14 -42.67 17.00 4.83
N THR A 15 -43.12 18.09 4.20
CA THR A 15 -42.41 19.36 4.06
C THR A 15 -42.90 20.32 5.13
N LEU A 16 -42.02 21.04 5.81
CA LEU A 16 -42.37 22.31 6.44
C LEU A 16 -41.23 23.31 6.32
N ALA A 17 -41.59 24.49 5.83
CA ALA A 17 -40.74 25.63 5.56
C ALA A 17 -40.81 26.68 6.68
N LEU A 18 -39.74 27.46 6.73
CA LEU A 18 -39.39 28.70 7.43
C LEU A 18 -40.50 29.52 8.11
N THR A 19 -40.12 30.12 9.25
CA THR A 19 -40.49 31.50 9.59
C THR A 19 -39.30 32.23 10.23
N ALA A 20 -38.90 33.35 9.63
CA ALA A 20 -38.06 34.38 10.23
C ALA A 20 -38.95 35.59 10.58
N ALA A 21 -38.74 36.20 11.75
CA ALA A 21 -39.24 37.53 12.09
C ALA A 21 -38.25 38.22 13.03
N ALA A 22 -38.05 39.52 12.79
CA ALA A 22 -37.01 40.37 13.34
C ALA A 22 -37.52 41.36 14.42
N CYS A 23 -36.59 41.82 15.27
CA CYS A 23 -36.45 43.11 15.99
C CYS A 23 -37.59 43.70 16.86
N GLY A 24 -37.21 44.06 18.11
CA GLY A 24 -37.82 45.17 18.89
C GLY A 24 -37.44 45.18 20.39
N PRO A 25 -37.25 46.35 21.06
CA PRO A 25 -36.19 46.60 22.06
C PRO A 25 -36.64 46.68 23.53
N GLY A 26 -35.69 46.68 24.49
CA GLY A 26 -35.97 47.09 25.89
C GLY A 26 -34.90 46.67 26.91
N ASP A 27 -34.22 47.67 27.47
CA ASP A 27 -33.03 47.65 28.35
C ASP A 27 -33.17 46.95 29.73
N GLY A 28 -32.03 46.48 30.27
CA GLY A 28 -31.87 46.11 31.68
C GLY A 28 -30.48 45.53 31.97
N GLU A 29 -29.57 46.36 32.49
CA GLU A 29 -28.17 46.07 32.82
C GLU A 29 -27.97 44.96 33.88
N ALA A 30 -26.90 44.16 33.73
CA ALA A 30 -25.75 44.11 34.66
C ALA A 30 -24.96 42.79 34.55
N GLY A 31 -23.64 42.89 34.27
CA GLY A 31 -22.64 41.97 34.81
C GLY A 31 -21.84 41.11 33.83
N GLY A 32 -20.59 41.52 33.59
CA GLY A 32 -19.45 40.58 33.58
C GLY A 32 -18.91 40.10 32.22
N ASP A 33 -17.89 40.81 31.76
CA ASP A 33 -16.90 40.50 30.73
C ASP A 33 -16.79 39.06 30.19
N ALA A 34 -16.81 38.99 28.85
CA ALA A 34 -16.39 37.85 28.06
C ALA A 34 -14.90 37.51 28.28
N LYS A 35 -14.62 36.25 28.58
CA LYS A 35 -13.42 35.56 28.09
C LYS A 35 -13.81 34.19 27.57
N PRO A 36 -13.35 33.79 26.36
CA PRO A 36 -13.53 32.43 25.88
C PRO A 36 -12.78 31.51 26.83
N THR A 37 -13.46 30.47 27.30
CA THR A 37 -12.83 29.34 27.96
C THR A 37 -11.86 28.72 26.96
N VAL A 38 -10.58 29.07 27.14
CA VAL A 38 -9.44 28.32 26.63
C VAL A 38 -9.62 26.90 27.18
N ALA A 39 -10.08 25.99 26.32
CA ALA A 39 -9.80 24.59 26.55
C ALA A 39 -8.28 24.50 26.63
N VAL A 40 -7.78 24.25 27.83
CA VAL A 40 -6.36 24.03 28.07
C VAL A 40 -5.99 22.79 27.26
N SER A 41 -5.42 23.02 26.08
CA SER A 41 -4.66 22.03 25.35
C SER A 41 -3.55 21.57 26.28
N LEU A 42 -3.69 20.38 26.84
CA LEU A 42 -2.55 19.68 27.41
C LEU A 42 -1.50 19.57 26.28
N PRO A 43 -0.21 19.83 26.56
CA PRO A 43 0.83 19.70 25.56
C PRO A 43 0.86 18.23 25.10
N ASN A 44 0.62 18.00 23.80
CA ASN A 44 0.91 16.72 23.15
C ASN A 44 2.43 16.52 23.13
N THR A 45 2.96 15.99 24.22
CA THR A 45 4.31 15.44 24.33
C THR A 45 4.15 13.97 24.70
N ASP A 46 3.78 13.11 23.76
CA ASP A 46 3.99 11.65 23.88
C ASP A 46 3.86 10.97 22.50
N GLY A 47 4.99 10.44 22.00
CA GLY A 47 5.28 9.99 20.62
C GLY A 47 4.45 8.84 19.99
N ILE A 48 3.15 8.76 20.24
CA ILE A 48 2.21 8.01 19.39
C ILE A 48 1.18 8.96 18.81
N LYS A 49 1.03 8.95 17.48
CA LYS A 49 -0.03 9.71 16.80
C LYS A 49 -1.12 8.78 16.31
N ILE A 50 -2.36 9.13 16.63
CA ILE A 50 -3.55 8.36 16.28
C ILE A 50 -4.34 9.19 15.26
N PRO A 51 -4.48 8.74 14.01
CA PRO A 51 -5.46 9.31 13.10
C PRO A 51 -6.85 9.23 13.72
N ASP A 52 -7.68 10.28 13.64
CA ASP A 52 -8.97 10.33 14.34
C ASP A 52 -9.90 9.15 14.00
N GLN A 53 -9.80 8.64 12.76
CA GLN A 53 -10.56 7.48 12.27
C GLN A 53 -10.18 6.15 12.94
N LEU A 54 -9.07 6.10 13.68
CA LEU A 54 -8.52 4.89 14.28
C LEU A 54 -8.94 4.73 15.75
N LYS A 55 -9.34 5.83 16.42
CA LYS A 55 -9.63 5.87 17.86
C LYS A 55 -10.77 4.93 18.27
N ASP A 56 -11.82 4.84 17.46
CA ASP A 56 -12.97 3.99 17.77
C ASP A 56 -12.66 2.50 17.56
N LYS A 57 -11.90 2.16 16.51
CA LYS A 57 -11.45 0.78 16.27
C LYS A 57 -10.49 0.26 17.32
N LEU A 58 -9.58 1.12 17.77
CA LEU A 58 -8.67 0.77 18.88
C LEU A 58 -9.46 0.37 20.12
N LYS A 59 -10.55 1.09 20.44
CA LYS A 59 -11.44 0.75 21.55
C LYS A 59 -12.25 -0.52 21.28
N GLU A 60 -12.82 -0.66 20.08
CA GLU A 60 -13.63 -1.83 19.68
C GLU A 60 -12.84 -3.14 19.79
N HIS A 61 -11.56 -3.12 19.40
CA HIS A 61 -10.67 -4.27 19.46
C HIS A 61 -9.86 -4.34 20.77
N GLY A 62 -10.13 -3.47 21.75
CA GLY A 62 -9.49 -3.50 23.06
C GLY A 62 -7.98 -3.22 23.05
N ILE A 63 -7.47 -2.50 22.05
CA ILE A 63 -6.05 -2.18 21.91
C ILE A 63 -5.70 -1.01 22.83
N ASP A 64 -4.84 -1.29 23.80
CA ASP A 64 -4.25 -0.31 24.71
C ASP A 64 -3.01 0.30 24.06
N LEU A 65 -3.03 1.61 23.80
CA LEU A 65 -1.95 2.28 23.07
C LEU A 65 -0.65 2.39 23.85
N GLU A 66 -0.70 2.47 25.18
CA GLU A 66 0.51 2.51 26.00
C GLU A 66 1.18 1.14 26.01
N LYS A 67 0.39 0.07 26.09
CA LYS A 67 0.92 -1.30 25.93
C LYS A 67 1.39 -1.56 24.50
N TRP A 68 0.68 -1.05 23.50
CA TRP A 68 1.11 -1.09 22.10
C TRP A 68 2.48 -0.43 21.95
N LYS A 69 2.66 0.79 22.47
CA LYS A 69 3.98 1.47 22.54
C LYS A 69 5.04 0.60 23.22
N GLY A 70 4.66 -0.02 24.34
CA GLY A 70 5.48 -0.96 25.10
C GLY A 70 5.84 -2.26 24.38
N GLY A 71 5.33 -2.48 23.17
CA GLY A 71 5.69 -3.62 22.32
C GLY A 71 4.62 -4.71 22.22
N GLU A 72 3.39 -4.46 22.66
CA GLU A 72 2.28 -5.44 22.52
C GLU A 72 2.01 -5.79 21.04
N TRP A 73 2.34 -4.90 20.10
CA TRP A 73 2.31 -5.18 18.66
C TRP A 73 3.24 -6.31 18.20
N LYS A 74 4.11 -6.83 19.07
CA LYS A 74 4.92 -8.03 18.80
C LYS A 74 4.18 -9.34 19.06
N ASN A 75 2.99 -9.28 19.67
CA ASN A 75 2.19 -10.47 19.97
C ASN A 75 1.35 -10.88 18.74
N TRP A 76 1.74 -11.97 18.08
CA TRP A 76 1.11 -12.49 16.86
C TRP A 76 0.20 -13.71 17.10
N LYS A 77 -0.41 -13.81 18.29
CA LYS A 77 -1.45 -14.81 18.54
C LYS A 77 -2.56 -14.72 17.50
N LYS A 78 -2.94 -15.86 16.93
CA LYS A 78 -3.85 -15.92 15.78
C LYS A 78 -5.23 -15.37 16.10
N GLU A 79 -5.67 -15.51 17.35
CA GLU A 79 -6.97 -15.06 17.85
C GLU A 79 -7.05 -13.53 17.94
N ASP A 80 -5.91 -12.88 18.19
CA ASP A 80 -5.80 -11.42 18.33
C ASP A 80 -5.32 -10.75 17.03
N TRP A 81 -5.03 -11.54 16.00
CA TRP A 81 -4.49 -11.05 14.73
C TRP A 81 -5.61 -10.62 13.79
N LEU A 82 -5.94 -9.32 13.85
CA LEU A 82 -6.94 -8.67 13.00
C LEU A 82 -6.73 -8.96 11.53
N ARG A 83 -7.79 -9.42 10.86
CA ARG A 83 -7.74 -10.01 9.53
C ARG A 83 -8.73 -9.39 8.56
N GLU A 84 -9.92 -9.02 9.01
CA GLU A 84 -10.94 -8.50 8.12
C GLU A 84 -10.55 -7.11 7.60
N ALA A 85 -11.02 -6.75 6.40
CA ALA A 85 -10.69 -5.46 5.79
C ALA A 85 -11.11 -4.26 6.66
N GLY A 86 -12.16 -4.43 7.46
CA GLY A 86 -12.64 -3.44 8.42
C GLY A 86 -11.69 -3.22 9.60
N ASP A 87 -10.80 -4.16 9.91
CA ASP A 87 -10.11 -4.20 11.20
C ASP A 87 -8.66 -3.70 11.13
N TYR A 88 -8.26 -3.12 9.99
CA TYR A 88 -6.91 -2.61 9.83
C TYR A 88 -6.60 -1.52 10.86
N ILE A 89 -5.53 -1.74 11.65
CA ILE A 89 -5.06 -0.83 12.69
C ILE A 89 -3.54 -0.66 12.61
N ASN A 90 -3.09 0.60 12.48
CA ASN A 90 -1.68 0.93 12.36
C ASN A 90 -1.36 2.30 13.02
N PRO A 91 -1.28 2.37 14.36
CA PRO A 91 -0.91 3.59 15.07
C PRO A 91 0.52 4.02 14.72
N ILE A 92 0.76 5.33 14.64
CA ILE A 92 2.10 5.86 14.37
C ILE A 92 2.91 5.79 15.65
N ILE A 93 4.05 5.11 15.62
CA ILE A 93 5.05 5.11 16.70
C ILE A 93 6.22 5.96 16.23
N GLU A 94 6.39 7.14 16.81
CA GLU A 94 7.41 8.10 16.38
C GLU A 94 8.81 7.48 16.47
N ASP A 95 9.60 7.71 15.41
CA ASP A 95 10.98 7.22 15.27
C ASP A 95 11.14 5.68 15.33
N LEU A 96 10.04 4.90 15.25
CA LEU A 96 10.12 3.44 15.17
C LEU A 96 10.93 2.98 13.96
N TRP A 97 10.70 3.62 12.81
CA TRP A 97 11.46 3.40 11.57
C TRP A 97 12.60 4.41 11.46
N ASP A 98 13.59 4.23 12.34
CA ASP A 98 14.87 4.91 12.26
C ASP A 98 15.77 4.30 11.14
N PRO A 99 16.86 4.99 10.74
CA PRO A 99 17.79 4.49 9.72
C PRO A 99 18.39 3.11 9.97
N ASP A 100 18.68 2.76 11.23
CA ASP A 100 19.29 1.48 11.57
C ASP A 100 18.28 0.35 11.41
N ARG A 101 17.06 0.51 11.94
CA ARG A 101 15.99 -0.47 11.76
C ARG A 101 15.58 -0.63 10.30
N MET A 102 15.51 0.46 9.54
CA MET A 102 15.24 0.38 8.10
C MET A 102 16.33 -0.40 7.35
N ARG A 103 17.60 -0.20 7.71
CA ARG A 103 18.71 -0.93 7.09
C ARG A 103 18.65 -2.43 7.40
N ASP A 104 18.30 -2.78 8.64
CA ASP A 104 18.36 -4.14 9.16
C ASP A 104 17.09 -4.96 8.88
N ALA A 105 16.04 -4.35 8.32
CA ALA A 105 14.80 -5.03 7.96
C ALA A 105 14.99 -5.99 6.76
N GLU A 106 14.41 -7.19 6.87
CA GLU A 106 14.65 -8.29 5.93
C GLU A 106 13.49 -8.49 4.94
N GLN A 107 13.70 -9.21 3.85
CA GLN A 107 12.60 -9.62 2.97
C GLN A 107 11.60 -10.54 3.71
N PRO A 108 10.29 -10.45 3.41
CA PRO A 108 9.33 -11.46 3.86
C PRO A 108 9.69 -12.83 3.28
N GLN A 109 9.21 -13.91 3.93
CA GLN A 109 9.18 -15.22 3.28
C GLN A 109 8.44 -15.09 1.95
N ARG A 110 9.18 -15.28 0.86
CA ARG A 110 8.67 -15.10 -0.49
C ARG A 110 7.67 -16.21 -0.80
N PRO A 111 6.54 -15.92 -1.48
CA PRO A 111 5.80 -16.93 -2.21
C PRO A 111 6.69 -17.48 -3.33
N ALA A 112 7.54 -18.44 -2.97
CA ALA A 112 8.39 -19.13 -3.92
C ALA A 112 7.51 -20.11 -4.68
N VAL A 113 7.63 -20.06 -6.00
CA VAL A 113 6.97 -21.00 -6.90
C VAL A 113 8.00 -21.91 -7.53
N ASP A 114 7.56 -23.12 -7.86
CA ASP A 114 8.33 -24.04 -8.68
C ASP A 114 8.74 -23.33 -9.99
N PRO A 115 10.01 -23.41 -10.43
CA PRO A 115 10.44 -22.88 -11.73
C PRO A 115 9.60 -23.37 -12.93
N ASP A 116 8.96 -24.53 -12.80
CA ASP A 116 8.09 -25.17 -13.79
C ASP A 116 6.60 -24.88 -13.57
N ALA A 117 6.25 -24.06 -12.57
CA ALA A 117 4.87 -23.70 -12.26
C ALA A 117 4.15 -23.13 -13.50
N GLY A 118 2.96 -23.68 -13.76
CA GLY A 118 2.08 -23.24 -14.83
C GLY A 118 2.38 -23.82 -16.22
N LYS A 119 3.48 -24.58 -16.41
CA LYS A 119 3.87 -25.12 -17.73
C LYS A 119 2.85 -26.10 -18.34
N ASP A 120 2.06 -26.77 -17.50
CA ASP A 120 1.00 -27.71 -17.90
C ASP A 120 -0.38 -27.04 -18.08
N GLN A 121 -0.52 -25.76 -17.75
CA GLN A 121 -1.80 -25.03 -17.77
C GLN A 121 -2.18 -24.47 -19.15
N GLY A 122 -1.42 -24.77 -20.20
CA GLY A 122 -1.73 -24.46 -21.61
C GLY A 122 -1.71 -22.98 -22.04
N VAL A 123 -1.79 -22.04 -21.10
CA VAL A 123 -1.78 -20.57 -21.34
C VAL A 123 -0.46 -19.91 -20.96
N THR A 124 0.40 -20.63 -20.23
CA THR A 124 1.73 -20.17 -19.81
C THR A 124 2.72 -20.24 -20.97
N ASP A 125 3.42 -19.15 -21.21
CA ASP A 125 4.49 -19.10 -22.21
C ASP A 125 5.76 -19.81 -21.68
N PRO A 126 6.82 -19.99 -22.48
CA PRO A 126 8.11 -20.46 -21.95
C PRO A 126 8.69 -19.51 -20.90
N THR A 127 9.45 -20.06 -19.94
CA THR A 127 10.16 -19.26 -18.94
C THR A 127 11.13 -18.30 -19.64
N PRO A 128 11.08 -16.99 -19.36
CA PRO A 128 11.96 -16.02 -20.00
C PRO A 128 13.42 -16.22 -19.55
N ALA A 129 14.35 -15.76 -20.37
CA ALA A 129 15.76 -15.70 -19.99
C ALA A 129 15.96 -14.71 -18.82
N PRO A 130 16.84 -14.99 -17.86
CA PRO A 130 17.11 -14.06 -16.77
C PRO A 130 17.65 -12.71 -17.25
N VAL A 131 17.02 -11.62 -16.80
CA VAL A 131 17.51 -10.25 -17.01
C VAL A 131 18.21 -9.77 -15.74
N ALA A 132 19.48 -9.35 -15.88
CA ALA A 132 20.25 -8.76 -14.80
C ALA A 132 19.59 -7.45 -14.35
N ALA A 133 19.22 -7.35 -13.07
CA ALA A 133 18.64 -6.15 -12.50
C ALA A 133 19.69 -5.03 -12.51
N LYS A 134 19.33 -3.88 -13.07
CA LYS A 134 20.20 -2.71 -13.15
C LYS A 134 19.85 -1.76 -12.03
N GLN A 135 20.85 -1.23 -11.33
CA GLN A 135 20.59 -0.19 -10.33
C GLN A 135 19.93 1.01 -11.01
N ALA A 136 18.87 1.57 -10.42
CA ALA A 136 18.30 2.82 -10.88
C ALA A 136 19.33 3.95 -10.71
N ASN A 137 19.25 4.99 -11.54
CA ASN A 137 20.20 6.11 -11.48
C ASN A 137 19.88 7.01 -10.27
N PRO A 138 20.78 7.25 -9.32
CA PRO A 138 20.56 8.29 -8.34
C PRO A 138 20.71 9.70 -8.97
N PRO A 139 20.02 10.72 -8.45
CA PRO A 139 19.11 10.64 -7.32
C PRO A 139 17.74 10.06 -7.71
N TYR A 140 17.20 9.16 -6.91
CA TYR A 140 15.95 8.43 -7.19
C TYR A 140 14.71 9.31 -7.35
N HIS A 141 14.64 10.45 -6.68
CA HIS A 141 13.57 11.44 -6.87
C HIS A 141 13.55 12.08 -8.26
N GLN A 142 14.53 11.80 -9.13
CA GLN A 142 14.56 12.24 -10.52
C GLN A 142 14.35 11.07 -11.49
N SER A 143 14.92 9.90 -11.19
CA SER A 143 14.90 8.76 -12.11
C SER A 143 13.69 7.84 -11.93
N VAL A 144 13.22 7.67 -10.69
CA VAL A 144 12.10 6.81 -10.29
C VAL A 144 11.31 7.46 -9.15
N PRO A 145 10.82 8.71 -9.31
CA PRO A 145 10.25 9.51 -8.21
C PRO A 145 9.07 8.85 -7.50
N GLU A 146 8.29 8.04 -8.22
CA GLU A 146 7.13 7.34 -7.66
C GLU A 146 7.53 6.07 -6.88
N SER A 147 8.78 5.63 -6.97
CA SER A 147 9.26 4.41 -6.29
C SER A 147 9.69 4.69 -4.85
N GLY A 148 9.34 3.76 -3.96
CA GLY A 148 9.81 3.78 -2.58
C GLY A 148 9.83 2.40 -1.95
N LYS A 149 10.33 2.37 -0.72
CA LYS A 149 10.47 1.14 0.07
C LYS A 149 9.38 1.10 1.13
N VAL A 150 8.78 -0.07 1.33
CA VAL A 150 7.80 -0.32 2.40
C VAL A 150 8.49 -1.07 3.53
N PHE A 151 8.22 -0.66 4.74
CA PHE A 151 8.67 -1.29 5.98
C PHE A 151 7.45 -1.70 6.79
N PHE A 152 7.50 -2.87 7.40
CA PHE A 152 6.40 -3.40 8.21
C PHE A 152 6.94 -4.45 9.18
N ASP A 153 6.18 -4.77 10.22
CA ASP A 153 6.48 -5.88 11.12
C ASP A 153 5.51 -7.03 10.88
N GLY A 154 6.06 -8.24 10.89
CA GLY A 154 5.29 -9.48 10.97
C GLY A 154 5.87 -10.45 12.01
N PRO A 155 5.39 -11.70 12.01
CA PRO A 155 5.76 -12.69 13.04
C PRO A 155 7.25 -12.98 13.16
N GLU A 156 7.99 -12.79 12.06
CA GLU A 156 9.43 -13.11 11.95
C GLU A 156 10.33 -11.91 12.23
N GLY A 157 9.75 -10.71 12.39
CA GLY A 157 10.49 -9.47 12.64
C GLY A 157 10.12 -8.35 11.67
N SER A 158 11.01 -7.36 11.58
CA SER A 158 10.87 -6.23 10.65
C SER A 158 11.20 -6.65 9.23
N MET A 159 10.30 -6.33 8.32
CA MET A 159 10.32 -6.76 6.93
C MET A 159 10.29 -5.59 5.95
N VAL A 160 10.67 -5.88 4.70
CA VAL A 160 10.71 -4.91 3.61
C VAL A 160 9.99 -5.38 2.35
N CYS A 161 9.31 -4.44 1.72
CA CYS A 161 8.77 -4.54 0.37
C CYS A 161 9.13 -3.27 -0.41
N SER A 162 8.60 -3.16 -1.62
CA SER A 162 8.63 -1.99 -2.47
C SER A 162 7.20 -1.54 -2.76
N ALA A 163 7.04 -0.30 -3.20
CA ALA A 163 5.75 0.23 -3.59
C ALA A 163 5.89 1.41 -4.56
N THR A 164 4.75 1.89 -5.05
CA THR A 164 4.69 2.96 -6.05
C THR A 164 3.62 3.97 -5.71
N VAL A 165 3.94 5.26 -5.77
CA VAL A 165 2.97 6.36 -5.61
C VAL A 165 2.05 6.38 -6.83
N VAL A 166 0.74 6.32 -6.57
CA VAL A 166 -0.29 6.29 -7.62
C VAL A 166 -1.24 7.46 -7.49
N LYS A 167 -1.80 7.91 -8.61
CA LYS A 167 -2.75 9.03 -8.62
C LYS A 167 -3.99 8.67 -7.83
N ASP A 168 -4.59 9.68 -7.20
CA ASP A 168 -5.88 9.56 -6.51
C ASP A 168 -6.94 10.36 -7.27
N PRO A 169 -7.96 9.72 -7.87
CA PRO A 169 -9.06 10.42 -8.52
C PRO A 169 -9.87 11.33 -7.59
N ALA A 170 -9.91 11.05 -6.28
CA ALA A 170 -10.57 11.90 -5.30
C ALA A 170 -9.75 13.16 -4.95
N HIS A 171 -8.42 13.11 -5.10
CA HIS A 171 -7.50 14.22 -4.81
C HIS A 171 -6.49 14.44 -5.96
N PRO A 172 -6.93 14.95 -7.13
CA PRO A 172 -6.04 15.14 -8.27
C PRO A 172 -4.85 16.04 -7.94
N GLY A 173 -3.62 15.54 -8.16
CA GLY A 173 -2.38 16.26 -7.88
C GLY A 173 -2.00 16.29 -6.40
N LYS A 174 -2.77 15.62 -5.53
CA LYS A 174 -2.58 15.61 -4.08
C LYS A 174 -2.75 14.21 -3.48
N SER A 175 -2.41 13.17 -4.25
CA SER A 175 -2.56 11.79 -3.83
C SER A 175 -1.74 11.47 -2.59
N ASN A 176 -2.34 10.69 -1.69
CA ASN A 176 -1.70 9.98 -0.58
C ASN A 176 -1.79 8.46 -0.77
N MET A 177 -2.00 8.00 -2.01
CA MET A 177 -2.18 6.59 -2.33
C MET A 177 -0.88 5.95 -2.80
N VAL A 178 -0.62 4.74 -2.30
CA VAL A 178 0.55 3.93 -2.61
C VAL A 178 0.10 2.52 -3.01
N TRP A 179 0.56 2.03 -4.16
CA TRP A 179 0.31 0.68 -4.66
C TRP A 179 1.42 -0.28 -4.22
N THR A 180 1.05 -1.46 -3.74
CA THR A 180 1.99 -2.53 -3.36
C THR A 180 1.37 -3.91 -3.57
N ALA A 181 2.00 -4.98 -3.08
CA ALA A 181 1.47 -6.34 -3.14
C ALA A 181 0.60 -6.65 -1.91
N GLY A 182 -0.37 -7.55 -2.05
CA GLY A 182 -1.20 -8.02 -0.94
C GLY A 182 -0.37 -8.68 0.17
N HIS A 183 0.63 -9.48 -0.20
CA HIS A 183 1.52 -10.13 0.75
C HIS A 183 2.47 -9.17 1.47
N CYS A 184 2.55 -7.89 1.06
CA CYS A 184 3.30 -6.88 1.79
C CYS A 184 2.47 -6.23 2.91
N VAL A 185 1.16 -6.47 2.95
CA VAL A 185 0.24 -5.86 3.92
C VAL A 185 -0.56 -6.88 4.72
N HIS A 186 -0.74 -8.09 4.21
CA HIS A 186 -1.58 -9.12 4.83
C HIS A 186 -0.99 -10.53 4.62
N ALA A 187 -1.01 -11.36 5.67
CA ALA A 187 -0.45 -12.72 5.69
C ALA A 187 -1.31 -13.79 4.95
N GLY A 188 -2.12 -13.37 3.97
CA GLY A 188 -3.00 -14.26 3.20
C GLY A 188 -3.93 -15.11 4.07
N LYS A 189 -4.14 -16.39 3.72
CA LYS A 189 -5.05 -17.35 4.38
C LYS A 189 -4.70 -17.65 5.85
N SER A 190 -3.43 -17.53 6.23
CA SER A 190 -2.93 -18.04 7.51
C SER A 190 -2.83 -17.00 8.63
N GLY A 191 -2.98 -15.71 8.34
CA GLY A 191 -2.85 -14.64 9.33
C GLY A 191 -3.64 -13.39 8.97
N GLY A 192 -3.31 -12.25 9.57
CA GLY A 192 -4.02 -10.99 9.39
C GLY A 192 -3.14 -9.89 8.78
N TRP A 193 -3.51 -8.64 9.07
CA TRP A 193 -2.77 -7.44 8.69
C TRP A 193 -1.41 -7.36 9.38
N TYR A 194 -0.37 -7.03 8.62
CA TYR A 194 0.91 -6.66 9.21
C TYR A 194 0.81 -5.33 9.96
N ARG A 195 1.77 -5.09 10.85
CA ARG A 195 1.77 -3.95 11.77
C ARG A 195 2.88 -2.99 11.41
N ASN A 196 2.78 -1.76 11.91
CA ASN A 196 3.76 -0.70 11.72
C ASN A 196 4.11 -0.45 10.25
N ILE A 197 3.11 -0.52 9.36
CA ILE A 197 3.34 -0.37 7.92
C ILE A 197 3.67 1.10 7.60
N ALA A 198 4.83 1.32 6.99
CA ALA A 198 5.28 2.64 6.55
C ALA A 198 5.92 2.58 5.16
N PHE A 199 5.74 3.65 4.39
CA PHE A 199 6.31 3.86 3.08
C PHE A 199 7.36 4.99 3.15
N VAL A 200 8.50 4.77 2.49
CA VAL A 200 9.58 5.76 2.37
C VAL A 200 9.83 6.04 0.89
N PRO A 201 9.29 7.15 0.34
CA PRO A 201 9.56 7.54 -1.04
C PRO A 201 11.02 7.93 -1.21
N SER A 202 11.61 7.54 -2.36
CA SER A 202 13.03 7.82 -2.66
C SER A 202 13.99 7.38 -1.54
N TYR A 203 13.73 6.23 -0.92
CA TYR A 203 14.61 5.63 0.09
C TYR A 203 16.05 5.54 -0.41
N ASN A 204 17.00 6.01 0.39
CA ASN A 204 18.42 6.13 0.03
C ASN A 204 18.57 6.82 -1.34
N ASN A 205 18.01 8.03 -1.46
CA ASN A 205 17.91 8.76 -2.73
C ASN A 205 19.24 8.85 -3.49
N ALA A 206 20.37 8.95 -2.77
CA ALA A 206 21.71 9.02 -3.36
C ALA A 206 22.28 7.65 -3.81
N GLY A 207 21.56 6.54 -3.62
CA GLY A 207 21.98 5.21 -4.01
C GLY A 207 23.24 4.72 -3.31
N LYS A 208 23.46 5.14 -2.05
CA LYS A 208 24.65 4.79 -1.28
C LYS A 208 24.70 3.29 -0.96
N PRO A 209 25.88 2.65 -0.94
CA PRO A 209 26.01 1.28 -0.48
C PRO A 209 25.70 1.17 1.03
N ALA A 210 25.25 -0.01 1.48
CA ALA A 210 24.85 -0.26 2.87
C ALA A 210 25.87 0.22 3.92
N ALA A 211 27.16 0.03 3.66
CA ALA A 211 28.23 0.47 4.58
C ALA A 211 28.27 1.99 4.81
N GLN A 212 27.85 2.79 3.83
CA GLN A 212 27.77 4.26 3.96
C GLN A 212 26.46 4.74 4.60
N LEU A 213 25.47 3.86 4.79
CA LEU A 213 24.22 4.17 5.48
C LEU A 213 24.32 3.96 7.00
N LYS A 214 25.37 3.29 7.47
CA LYS A 214 25.59 3.09 8.90
C LYS A 214 25.81 4.43 9.61
N GLY A 215 24.91 4.79 10.54
CA GLY A 215 24.93 6.08 11.22
C GLY A 215 24.58 7.27 10.32
N ALA A 216 24.07 7.04 9.11
CA ALA A 216 23.59 8.13 8.26
C ALA A 216 22.35 8.79 8.90
N PRO A 217 22.25 10.12 8.88
CA PRO A 217 21.09 10.81 9.44
C PRO A 217 19.84 10.49 8.62
N ARG A 218 18.67 10.57 9.27
CA ARG A 218 17.38 10.16 8.69
C ARG A 218 17.06 10.90 7.40
N GLU A 219 17.46 12.16 7.27
CA GLU A 219 17.23 12.99 6.08
C GLU A 219 18.02 12.50 4.86
N GLN A 220 19.11 11.75 5.05
CA GLN A 220 19.84 11.13 3.94
C GLN A 220 19.20 9.80 3.50
N VAL A 221 18.62 9.06 4.45
CA VAL A 221 18.01 7.75 4.21
C VAL A 221 16.57 7.89 3.71
N ALA A 222 15.81 8.83 4.26
CA ALA A 222 14.41 9.11 3.98
C ALA A 222 14.21 10.63 3.75
N PRO A 223 14.72 11.19 2.63
CA PRO A 223 14.73 12.64 2.41
C PRO A 223 13.34 13.27 2.30
N TYR A 224 12.32 12.46 2.00
CA TYR A 224 10.92 12.86 1.96
C TYR A 224 10.11 12.34 3.15
N GLY A 225 10.80 11.95 4.21
CA GLY A 225 10.21 11.47 5.45
C GLY A 225 9.65 10.04 5.36
N VAL A 226 9.05 9.61 6.46
CA VAL A 226 8.39 8.31 6.60
C VAL A 226 6.88 8.53 6.63
N TRP A 227 6.17 7.81 5.77
CA TRP A 227 4.73 7.93 5.57
C TRP A 227 4.04 6.67 6.08
N TRP A 228 3.32 6.81 7.19
CA TRP A 228 2.65 5.70 7.85
C TRP A 228 1.32 5.40 7.16
N SER A 229 1.02 4.12 6.97
CA SER A 229 -0.28 3.73 6.42
C SER A 229 -1.37 3.91 7.47
N ASP A 230 -2.29 4.84 7.24
CA ASP A 230 -3.51 4.98 8.04
C ASP A 230 -4.68 4.14 7.48
N TRP A 231 -4.50 3.56 6.29
CA TRP A 231 -5.36 2.52 5.73
C TRP A 231 -4.61 1.60 4.78
N ALA A 232 -4.98 0.32 4.80
CA ALA A 232 -4.55 -0.68 3.83
C ALA A 232 -5.76 -1.47 3.34
N GLN A 233 -5.75 -1.81 2.05
CA GLN A 233 -6.73 -2.71 1.46
C GLN A 233 -6.07 -3.62 0.43
N THR A 234 -6.38 -4.91 0.51
CA THR A 234 -5.96 -5.93 -0.47
C THR A 234 -7.20 -6.68 -0.96
N SER A 235 -7.02 -7.61 -1.89
CA SER A 235 -8.12 -8.38 -2.48
C SER A 235 -8.66 -9.44 -1.51
N ASP A 236 -9.95 -9.72 -1.59
CA ASP A 236 -10.59 -10.81 -0.83
C ASP A 236 -9.99 -12.17 -1.22
N GLN A 237 -9.62 -12.32 -2.50
CA GLN A 237 -8.96 -13.53 -3.02
C GLN A 237 -7.59 -13.75 -2.38
N TRP A 238 -6.79 -12.69 -2.19
CA TRP A 238 -5.52 -12.78 -1.47
C TRP A 238 -5.75 -13.15 -0.01
N ILE A 239 -6.70 -12.51 0.67
CA ILE A 239 -7.03 -12.86 2.05
C ILE A 239 -7.46 -14.34 2.13
N ALA A 240 -8.35 -14.79 1.26
CA ALA A 240 -8.91 -16.14 1.30
C ALA A 240 -7.89 -17.25 0.95
N THR A 241 -7.00 -17.01 -0.01
CA THR A 241 -6.18 -18.07 -0.62
C THR A 241 -4.67 -17.81 -0.61
N GLY A 242 -4.24 -16.58 -0.37
CA GLY A 242 -2.84 -16.17 -0.40
C GLY A 242 -1.98 -16.95 0.61
N GLY A 243 -0.74 -17.21 0.26
CA GLY A 243 0.19 -17.91 1.15
C GLY A 243 1.64 -17.89 0.67
N PRO A 244 2.58 -18.36 1.51
CA PRO A 244 4.02 -18.27 1.26
C PRO A 244 4.54 -19.32 0.26
N THR A 245 3.70 -20.19 -0.30
CA THR A 245 4.14 -21.28 -1.17
C THR A 245 3.20 -21.48 -2.34
N GLY A 246 3.75 -21.84 -3.51
CA GLY A 246 2.99 -22.34 -4.65
C GLY A 246 2.23 -21.27 -5.46
N GLY A 247 2.36 -19.99 -5.09
CA GLY A 247 1.74 -18.89 -5.83
C GLY A 247 0.23 -18.78 -5.64
N ALA A 248 -0.32 -19.45 -4.63
CA ALA A 248 -1.73 -19.32 -4.27
C ALA A 248 -2.09 -17.84 -4.04
N GLY A 249 -3.16 -17.37 -4.68
CA GLY A 249 -3.60 -15.98 -4.62
C GLY A 249 -2.75 -14.97 -5.40
N ALA A 250 -1.63 -15.35 -6.01
CA ALA A 250 -0.73 -14.44 -6.73
C ALA A 250 -1.38 -13.60 -7.86
N PRO A 251 -2.37 -14.12 -8.62
CA PRO A 251 -3.11 -13.32 -9.58
C PRO A 251 -3.92 -12.16 -8.98
N TYR A 252 -4.12 -12.18 -7.66
CA TYR A 252 -4.84 -11.17 -6.88
C TYR A 252 -3.96 -10.50 -5.82
N ASP A 253 -2.65 -10.71 -5.88
CA ASP A 253 -1.67 -10.23 -4.91
C ASP A 253 -1.29 -8.76 -5.18
N PHE A 254 -2.24 -7.89 -4.89
CA PHE A 254 -2.12 -6.44 -4.97
C PHE A 254 -2.79 -5.79 -3.76
N ALA A 255 -2.32 -4.60 -3.41
CA ALA A 255 -2.87 -3.81 -2.33
C ALA A 255 -2.69 -2.31 -2.59
N VAL A 256 -3.53 -1.53 -1.93
CA VAL A 256 -3.48 -0.07 -1.91
C VAL A 256 -3.39 0.38 -0.47
N LEU A 257 -2.42 1.24 -0.20
CA LEU A 257 -2.27 1.96 1.05
C LEU A 257 -2.75 3.40 0.86
N HIS A 258 -3.46 3.95 1.83
CA HIS A 258 -3.46 5.39 2.07
C HIS A 258 -2.43 5.68 3.17
N VAL A 259 -1.69 6.77 3.03
CA VAL A 259 -0.60 7.10 3.95
C VAL A 259 -0.66 8.55 4.45
N THR A 260 -0.10 8.76 5.64
CA THR A 260 0.02 10.05 6.29
C THR A 260 1.45 10.25 6.80
N PRO A 261 2.03 11.45 6.71
CA PRO A 261 3.40 11.70 7.14
C PRO A 261 3.54 11.60 8.66
N GLU A 262 4.59 10.94 9.15
CA GLU A 262 4.82 10.74 10.60
C GLU A 262 4.77 12.05 11.41
N LYS A 263 5.46 13.09 10.93
CA LYS A 263 5.58 14.37 11.63
C LYS A 263 4.48 15.38 11.27
N GLY A 264 3.52 14.99 10.44
CA GLY A 264 2.59 15.92 9.80
C GLY A 264 3.28 16.73 8.71
N SER A 265 2.62 16.92 7.57
CA SER A 265 3.07 17.87 6.54
C SER A 265 1.88 18.63 5.99
N GLY A 266 2.08 19.89 5.62
CA GLY A 266 1.08 20.68 4.89
C GLY A 266 0.94 20.29 3.41
N LYS A 267 1.67 19.26 2.97
CA LYS A 267 1.66 18.70 1.61
C LYS A 267 1.24 17.24 1.64
N SER A 268 0.55 16.80 0.59
CA SER A 268 0.33 15.39 0.29
C SER A 268 1.61 14.68 -0.18
N LEU A 269 1.54 13.35 -0.28
CA LEU A 269 2.63 12.53 -0.80
C LEU A 269 2.98 12.91 -2.24
N GLU A 270 1.99 13.03 -3.13
CA GLU A 270 2.19 13.42 -4.54
C GLU A 270 2.84 14.81 -4.65
N GLU A 271 2.41 15.80 -3.86
CA GLU A 271 3.04 17.13 -3.81
C GLU A 271 4.47 17.09 -3.26
N THR A 272 4.80 16.09 -2.44
CA THR A 272 6.12 15.93 -1.83
C THR A 272 7.11 15.29 -2.79
N VAL A 273 6.69 14.23 -3.48
CA VAL A 273 7.53 13.49 -4.43
C VAL A 273 7.51 14.13 -5.84
N GLY A 274 6.51 14.95 -6.13
CA GLY A 274 6.35 15.67 -7.39
C GLY A 274 5.76 14.85 -8.54
N SER A 275 5.36 13.60 -8.31
CA SER A 275 4.78 12.72 -9.33
C SER A 275 3.95 11.58 -8.74
N ALA A 276 3.01 11.07 -9.52
CA ALA A 276 2.25 9.86 -9.23
C ALA A 276 1.84 9.19 -10.55
N LEU A 277 1.89 7.86 -10.61
CA LEU A 277 1.51 7.13 -11.81
C LEU A 277 -0.01 6.93 -11.89
N PRO A 278 -0.64 7.08 -13.08
CA PRO A 278 -1.96 6.51 -13.29
C PRO A 278 -1.89 4.98 -13.20
N VAL A 279 -2.97 4.35 -12.74
CA VAL A 279 -3.10 2.89 -12.69
C VAL A 279 -3.96 2.42 -13.86
N GLU A 280 -3.47 1.46 -14.63
CA GLU A 280 -4.16 0.88 -15.77
C GLU A 280 -4.85 -0.43 -15.35
N PHE A 281 -6.16 -0.35 -15.15
CA PHE A 281 -7.00 -1.50 -14.75
C PHE A 281 -7.53 -2.30 -15.94
N ASN A 282 -7.27 -1.87 -17.17
CA ASN A 282 -7.50 -2.67 -18.36
C ASN A 282 -6.17 -3.17 -18.90
N ALA A 283 -5.49 -3.99 -18.08
CA ALA A 283 -4.18 -4.51 -18.40
C ALA A 283 -4.15 -5.13 -19.80
N GLN A 284 -3.26 -4.61 -20.64
CA GLN A 284 -3.15 -5.02 -22.03
C GLN A 284 -2.84 -6.53 -22.15
N PRO A 285 -3.42 -7.23 -23.13
CA PRO A 285 -2.98 -8.59 -23.44
C PRO A 285 -1.47 -8.61 -23.71
N VAL A 286 -0.78 -9.63 -23.19
CA VAL A 286 0.68 -9.80 -23.32
C VAL A 286 1.24 -9.50 -24.72
N PRO A 287 0.63 -9.98 -25.83
CA PRO A 287 1.16 -9.71 -27.18
C PRO A 287 1.19 -8.22 -27.57
N LYS A 288 0.41 -7.36 -26.90
CA LYS A 288 0.34 -5.91 -27.17
C LYS A 288 1.30 -5.09 -26.32
N VAL A 289 1.97 -5.70 -25.32
CA VAL A 289 2.93 -5.00 -24.46
C VAL A 289 4.33 -5.12 -25.08
N ALA A 290 4.85 -3.99 -25.58
CA ALA A 290 6.17 -3.96 -26.21
C ALA A 290 7.32 -4.16 -25.22
N GLY A 291 7.15 -3.65 -23.99
CA GLY A 291 8.09 -3.79 -22.88
C GLY A 291 7.47 -3.29 -21.58
N ILE A 292 7.96 -3.82 -20.47
CA ILE A 292 7.52 -3.49 -19.12
C ILE A 292 8.75 -3.34 -18.22
N THR A 293 8.76 -2.32 -17.37
CA THR A 293 9.86 -2.05 -16.44
C THR A 293 9.38 -2.25 -15.01
N ALA A 294 9.92 -3.27 -14.33
CA ALA A 294 9.72 -3.49 -12.90
C ALA A 294 10.76 -2.70 -12.10
N THR A 295 10.33 -1.97 -11.07
CA THR A 295 11.21 -1.22 -10.17
C THR A 295 11.01 -1.68 -8.72
N GLY A 296 12.09 -1.90 -7.95
CA GLY A 296 11.99 -2.26 -6.54
C GLY A 296 13.32 -2.28 -5.78
N TYR A 297 13.28 -2.68 -4.51
CA TYR A 297 14.40 -2.74 -3.55
C TYR A 297 14.66 -4.21 -3.14
N PRO A 298 15.26 -5.04 -4.01
CA PRO A 298 15.61 -6.42 -3.66
C PRO A 298 16.57 -6.46 -2.45
N ALA A 299 16.25 -7.30 -1.47
CA ALA A 299 16.86 -7.35 -0.14
C ALA A 299 17.56 -8.66 0.20
N ALA A 300 17.28 -9.76 -0.52
CA ALA A 300 18.06 -10.98 -0.37
C ALA A 300 19.29 -10.98 -1.29
N ALA A 301 20.36 -11.67 -0.85
CA ALA A 301 21.60 -11.81 -1.60
C ALA A 301 21.38 -12.22 -3.08
N PRO A 302 22.11 -11.61 -4.03
CA PRO A 302 23.28 -10.74 -3.84
C PRO A 302 22.94 -9.27 -3.57
N PHE A 303 21.67 -8.93 -3.37
CA PHE A 303 21.24 -7.57 -3.02
C PHE A 303 21.18 -7.40 -1.50
N ASP A 304 21.13 -6.14 -1.06
CA ASP A 304 21.19 -5.72 0.34
C ASP A 304 19.95 -4.91 0.79
N GLY A 305 18.99 -4.69 -0.11
CA GLY A 305 17.75 -3.98 0.19
C GLY A 305 17.88 -2.46 0.19
N GLN A 306 19.10 -1.93 0.03
CA GLN A 306 19.37 -0.52 0.29
C GLN A 306 19.20 0.37 -0.95
N ARG A 307 19.18 -0.20 -2.16
CA ARG A 307 19.18 0.53 -3.43
C ARG A 307 18.02 0.09 -4.31
N ALA A 308 17.52 1.03 -5.12
CA ALA A 308 16.51 0.73 -6.13
C ALA A 308 17.16 0.07 -7.35
N PHE A 309 16.49 -0.95 -7.89
CA PHE A 309 16.86 -1.68 -9.09
C PHE A 309 15.69 -1.76 -10.07
N GLN A 310 16.01 -1.96 -11.33
CA GLN A 310 15.06 -2.09 -12.43
C GLN A 310 15.38 -3.30 -13.32
N CYS A 311 14.32 -3.96 -13.80
CA CYS A 311 14.37 -4.93 -14.88
C CYS A 311 13.41 -4.48 -15.97
N THR A 312 13.87 -4.42 -17.22
CA THR A 312 13.02 -4.18 -18.39
C THR A 312 13.06 -5.39 -19.29
N ASP A 313 11.88 -5.91 -19.64
CA ASP A 313 11.74 -7.06 -20.53
C ASP A 313 10.43 -6.98 -21.31
N LYS A 314 10.28 -7.80 -22.35
CA LYS A 314 8.99 -8.06 -22.96
C LYS A 314 8.26 -9.12 -22.14
N PRO A 315 7.03 -8.87 -21.65
CA PRO A 315 6.34 -9.86 -20.83
C PRO A 315 5.92 -11.09 -21.63
N GLY A 316 5.92 -12.23 -20.95
CA GLY A 316 5.19 -13.45 -21.30
C GLY A 316 4.01 -13.67 -20.37
N ARG A 317 3.22 -14.71 -20.64
CA ARG A 317 2.10 -15.17 -19.81
C ARG A 317 2.55 -16.18 -18.77
N LEU A 318 2.03 -16.05 -17.55
CA LEU A 318 2.06 -17.08 -16.53
C LEU A 318 0.63 -17.34 -16.04
N SER A 319 0.17 -18.58 -16.18
CA SER A 319 -1.06 -19.06 -15.56
C SER A 319 -0.70 -20.11 -14.51
N LEU A 320 -1.05 -19.87 -13.25
CA LEU A 320 -0.79 -20.83 -12.17
C LEU A 320 -1.86 -21.91 -12.14
N ASN A 321 -3.12 -21.53 -12.39
CA ASN A 321 -4.28 -22.40 -12.39
C ASN A 321 -5.17 -22.02 -13.59
N ALA A 322 -5.82 -22.99 -14.24
CA ALA A 322 -6.65 -22.75 -15.43
C ALA A 322 -7.81 -21.75 -15.23
N THR A 323 -8.29 -21.57 -14.00
CA THR A 323 -9.42 -20.69 -13.66
C THR A 323 -9.01 -19.27 -13.27
N ASP A 324 -7.73 -19.06 -12.97
CA ASP A 324 -7.27 -17.79 -12.41
C ASP A 324 -6.83 -16.83 -13.52
N PRO A 325 -6.83 -15.51 -13.26
CA PRO A 325 -6.29 -14.54 -14.20
C PRO A 325 -4.83 -14.82 -14.56
N VAL A 326 -4.52 -14.71 -15.84
CA VAL A 326 -3.14 -14.78 -16.34
C VAL A 326 -2.34 -13.59 -15.80
N MET A 327 -1.15 -13.86 -15.30
CA MET A 327 -0.16 -12.89 -14.83
C MET A 327 0.81 -12.48 -15.94
N TYR A 328 1.44 -11.31 -15.79
CA TYR A 328 2.64 -10.98 -16.55
C TYR A 328 3.85 -11.70 -15.95
N ARG A 329 4.76 -12.19 -16.79
CA ARG A 329 6.06 -12.74 -16.36
C ARG A 329 7.18 -12.14 -17.18
N ILE A 330 8.22 -11.65 -16.51
CA ILE A 330 9.44 -11.09 -17.13
C ILE A 330 10.68 -11.79 -16.60
N GLY A 331 11.72 -11.85 -17.43
CA GLY A 331 13.07 -12.10 -16.94
C GLY A 331 13.47 -10.99 -15.99
N CYS A 332 13.94 -11.35 -14.80
CA CYS A 332 14.43 -10.40 -13.80
C CYS A 332 15.09 -11.13 -12.63
N THR A 333 16.27 -10.65 -12.24
CA THR A 333 17.09 -11.24 -11.16
C THR A 333 16.86 -10.60 -9.80
N MET A 334 15.97 -9.61 -9.68
CA MET A 334 15.61 -9.04 -8.37
C MET A 334 15.05 -10.13 -7.44
N THR A 335 15.42 -10.03 -6.16
CA THR A 335 15.09 -10.99 -5.10
C THR A 335 13.93 -10.49 -4.22
N GLY A 336 13.62 -11.21 -3.13
CA GLY A 336 12.64 -10.76 -2.13
C GLY A 336 12.96 -9.36 -1.63
N GLY A 337 11.94 -8.56 -1.29
CA GLY A 337 12.05 -7.11 -1.06
C GLY A 337 11.66 -6.26 -2.28
N ALA A 338 11.83 -6.79 -3.50
CA ALA A 338 11.29 -6.17 -4.72
C ALA A 338 9.75 -6.30 -4.83
N SER A 339 9.16 -7.21 -4.05
CA SER A 339 7.72 -7.40 -3.89
C SER A 339 6.96 -6.09 -3.71
N GLY A 340 5.82 -5.95 -4.39
CA GLY A 340 4.99 -4.75 -4.40
C GLY A 340 5.51 -3.60 -5.27
N GLY A 341 6.78 -3.66 -5.70
CA GLY A 341 7.37 -2.67 -6.60
C GLY A 341 6.62 -2.61 -7.93
N GLY A 342 6.33 -1.39 -8.39
CA GLY A 342 5.49 -1.16 -9.55
C GLY A 342 6.12 -1.58 -10.88
N TRP A 343 5.27 -2.07 -11.78
CA TRP A 343 5.64 -2.39 -13.16
C TRP A 343 5.00 -1.36 -14.08
N VAL A 344 5.84 -0.69 -14.86
CA VAL A 344 5.44 0.44 -15.71
C VAL A 344 5.53 0.04 -17.17
N ALA A 345 4.46 0.31 -17.92
CA ALA A 345 4.41 0.18 -19.37
C ALA A 345 3.56 1.33 -19.96
N ALA A 346 3.46 1.39 -21.28
CA ALA A 346 2.53 2.31 -21.92
C ALA A 346 1.07 1.91 -21.60
N GLY A 347 0.31 2.83 -21.02
CA GLY A 347 -1.12 2.70 -20.79
C GLY A 347 -1.93 2.90 -22.07
N ALA A 348 -3.26 2.91 -21.96
CA ALA A 348 -4.15 3.08 -23.11
C ALA A 348 -3.96 4.41 -23.87
N ASP A 349 -3.46 5.45 -23.20
CA ASP A 349 -3.15 6.77 -23.78
C ASP A 349 -1.72 6.86 -24.34
N GLY A 350 -0.96 5.77 -24.31
CA GLY A 350 0.43 5.70 -24.75
C GLY A 350 1.44 6.28 -23.75
N LYS A 351 1.00 6.79 -22.59
CA LYS A 351 1.90 7.34 -21.55
C LYS A 351 2.26 6.27 -20.51
N PRO A 352 3.33 6.46 -19.73
CA PRO A 352 3.67 5.54 -18.64
C PRO A 352 2.54 5.41 -17.62
N ALA A 353 2.16 4.17 -17.32
CA ALA A 353 1.17 3.83 -16.32
C ALA A 353 1.63 2.60 -15.52
N LEU A 354 1.17 2.51 -14.27
CA LEU A 354 1.30 1.30 -13.48
C LEU A 354 0.36 0.24 -14.05
N VAL A 355 0.91 -0.89 -14.52
CA VAL A 355 0.14 -1.97 -15.13
C VAL A 355 0.17 -3.28 -14.33
N SER A 356 1.05 -3.37 -13.32
CA SER A 356 1.23 -4.52 -12.42
C SER A 356 2.12 -4.16 -11.23
N ASN A 357 2.33 -5.10 -10.31
CA ASN A 357 3.34 -5.05 -9.25
C ASN A 357 4.09 -6.37 -9.16
N THR A 358 5.30 -6.36 -8.61
CA THR A 358 6.03 -7.60 -8.30
C THR A 358 5.25 -8.41 -7.26
N SER A 359 4.90 -9.66 -7.56
CA SER A 359 4.20 -10.55 -6.64
C SER A 359 5.07 -11.76 -6.28
N ILE A 360 5.39 -12.58 -7.28
CA ILE A 360 6.08 -13.86 -7.07
C ILE A 360 7.33 -13.99 -7.94
N GLY A 361 8.12 -15.01 -7.63
CA GLY A 361 9.21 -15.49 -8.48
C GLY A 361 9.76 -16.82 -7.97
N PRO A 362 10.67 -17.43 -8.72
CA PRO A 362 11.27 -18.71 -8.37
C PRO A 362 12.20 -18.56 -7.17
N ALA A 363 12.46 -19.68 -6.48
CA ALA A 363 13.41 -19.72 -5.35
C ALA A 363 14.81 -19.24 -5.76
N LYS A 364 15.30 -19.67 -6.93
CA LYS A 364 16.49 -19.10 -7.57
C LYS A 364 16.08 -17.97 -8.50
N ALA A 365 16.39 -16.73 -8.13
CA ALA A 365 16.00 -15.54 -8.90
C ALA A 365 16.41 -15.64 -10.38
N GLY A 366 15.49 -15.27 -11.27
CA GLY A 366 15.67 -15.37 -12.72
C GLY A 366 14.48 -14.81 -13.49
N TRP A 367 13.28 -14.86 -12.90
CA TRP A 367 12.12 -14.16 -13.42
C TRP A 367 11.25 -13.64 -12.28
N LEU A 368 10.41 -12.65 -12.59
CA LEU A 368 9.36 -12.16 -11.69
C LEU A 368 8.02 -12.28 -12.39
N ALA A 369 6.95 -12.47 -11.62
CA ALA A 369 5.59 -12.35 -12.13
C ALA A 369 4.76 -11.38 -11.27
N GLY A 370 3.83 -10.72 -11.94
CA GLY A 370 2.93 -9.74 -11.34
C GLY A 370 1.50 -9.91 -11.84
N PRO A 371 0.49 -9.66 -11.00
CA PRO A 371 -0.91 -9.75 -11.41
C PRO A 371 -1.21 -8.72 -12.49
N ARG A 372 -2.02 -9.09 -13.47
CA ARG A 372 -2.61 -8.11 -14.37
C ARG A 372 -3.73 -7.40 -13.63
N LEU A 373 -3.69 -6.07 -13.62
CA LEU A 373 -4.68 -5.28 -12.89
C LEU A 373 -6.01 -5.29 -13.66
N GLY A 374 -7.07 -5.73 -12.98
CA GLY A 374 -8.42 -5.90 -13.52
C GLY A 374 -9.51 -5.28 -12.64
N PRO A 375 -10.78 -5.67 -12.80
CA PRO A 375 -11.90 -5.11 -12.03
C PRO A 375 -11.74 -5.22 -10.51
N GLU A 376 -11.17 -6.31 -10.00
CA GLU A 376 -10.92 -6.51 -8.57
C GLU A 376 -9.88 -5.51 -8.04
N ALA A 377 -8.80 -5.31 -8.80
CA ALA A 377 -7.77 -4.32 -8.51
C ALA A 377 -8.33 -2.89 -8.54
N LYS A 378 -9.22 -2.60 -9.50
CA LYS A 378 -9.94 -1.32 -9.58
C LYS A 378 -10.87 -1.12 -8.39
N GLY A 379 -11.57 -2.18 -7.98
CA GLY A 379 -12.49 -2.16 -6.85
C GLY A 379 -11.82 -1.73 -5.56
N ILE A 380 -10.66 -2.32 -5.22
CA ILE A 380 -9.91 -1.94 -4.03
C ILE A 380 -9.37 -0.51 -4.13
N PHE A 381 -8.87 -0.11 -5.31
CA PHE A 381 -8.32 1.23 -5.53
C PHE A 381 -9.37 2.31 -5.36
N ASP A 382 -10.52 2.13 -6.02
CA ASP A 382 -11.63 3.08 -5.92
C ASP A 382 -12.19 3.12 -4.49
N ALA A 383 -12.18 2.00 -3.76
CA ALA A 383 -12.65 1.95 -2.37
C ALA A 383 -11.75 2.77 -1.44
N VAL A 384 -10.43 2.64 -1.55
CA VAL A 384 -9.48 3.46 -0.79
C VAL A 384 -9.60 4.94 -1.18
N SER A 385 -9.59 5.27 -2.47
CA SER A 385 -9.74 6.65 -2.96
C SER A 385 -11.00 7.32 -2.42
N ARG A 386 -12.16 6.64 -2.47
CA ARG A 386 -13.44 7.19 -1.95
C ARG A 386 -13.46 7.34 -0.43
N LYS A 387 -12.76 6.48 0.32
CA LYS A 387 -12.77 6.49 1.79
C LYS A 387 -12.20 7.79 2.37
N PHE A 388 -11.28 8.43 1.64
CA PHE A 388 -10.56 9.61 2.09
C PHE A 388 -10.98 10.91 1.41
N LYS A 389 -12.04 10.87 0.57
CA LYS A 389 -12.55 12.01 -0.20
C LYS A 389 -13.10 13.15 0.68
#